data_AF-A0A3D3EXE5-F1
#
_entry.id   AF-A0A3D3EXE5-F1
#
_cell.length_a   1.000
_cell.length_b   1.000
_cell.length_c   1.000
_cell.angle_alpha   90.00
_cell.angle_beta   90.00
_cell.angle_gamma   90.00
#
_symmetry.space_group_name_H-M   'P 1'
#
loop_
_entity.id
_entity.type
_entity.pdbx_description
1 polymer ?
#
loop_
_entity_poly.entity_id
_entity_poly.type
_entity_poly.pdbx_seq_one_letter_code
_entity_poly.pdbx_strand_id
1 'polypeptide(L)'
;AKPSKEELARVQHHLIDIIDPGQIYNAGLFVKDAAKFIASLQKENKIPIICGGTGLYVRSLLEGLFEHPPIDSAIRVALKAELESLGVSVLYQRLQAIDPDFAKRISE
;
A
#
# COMPACT_ATOMS: atom_id res chain seq x y z
N ALA A 1 -5.51 -0.81 -17.80
CA ALA A 1 -4.84 -0.04 -18.86
C ALA A 1 -4.88 1.44 -18.51
N LYS A 2 -3.87 2.24 -18.88
CA LYS A 2 -3.87 3.70 -18.67
C LYS A 2 -4.80 4.36 -19.72
N PRO A 3 -5.66 5.33 -19.34
CA PRO A 3 -6.45 6.09 -20.31
C PRO A 3 -5.60 6.82 -21.34
N SER A 4 -6.13 7.03 -22.55
CA SER A 4 -5.47 7.79 -23.61
C SER A 4 -5.40 9.28 -23.28
N LYS A 5 -4.58 10.04 -24.02
CA LYS A 5 -4.51 11.51 -23.83
C LYS A 5 -5.86 12.18 -24.12
N GLU A 6 -6.58 11.68 -25.11
CA GLU A 6 -7.92 12.17 -25.48
C GLU A 6 -8.95 11.90 -24.37
N GLU A 7 -8.86 10.75 -23.70
CA GLU A 7 -9.71 10.41 -22.55
C GLU A 7 -9.38 11.28 -21.33
N LEU A 8 -8.09 11.47 -21.03
CA LEU A 8 -7.61 12.34 -19.94
C LEU A 8 -7.98 13.81 -20.15
N ALA A 9 -8.13 14.27 -21.40
CA ALA A 9 -8.58 15.62 -21.71
C ALA A 9 -10.08 15.84 -21.46
N ARG A 10 -10.89 14.77 -21.48
CA ARG A 10 -12.35 14.85 -21.26
C ARG A 10 -12.72 14.95 -19.79
N VAL A 11 -11.97 14.27 -18.93
CA VAL A 11 -12.18 14.29 -17.48
C VAL A 11 -10.83 14.20 -16.78
N GLN A 12 -10.60 15.14 -15.86
CA GLN A 12 -9.37 15.18 -15.08
C GLN A 12 -9.29 13.95 -14.19
N HIS A 13 -8.23 13.17 -14.40
CA HIS A 13 -7.86 12.08 -13.51
C HIS A 13 -6.74 12.56 -12.58
N HIS A 14 -6.90 12.32 -11.29
CA HIS A 14 -5.85 12.55 -10.29
C HIS A 14 -5.03 11.27 -10.10
N LEU A 15 -3.80 11.40 -9.58
CA LEU A 15 -2.90 10.28 -9.28
C LEU A 15 -2.47 9.42 -10.49
N ILE A 16 -2.46 10.00 -11.68
CA ILE A 16 -1.84 9.39 -12.88
C ILE A 16 -0.49 10.06 -13.14
N ASP A 17 0.53 9.25 -13.47
CA ASP A 17 1.88 9.72 -13.80
C ASP A 17 2.54 10.57 -12.70
N ILE A 18 2.32 10.17 -11.45
CA ILE A 18 2.82 10.87 -10.26
C ILE A 18 4.16 10.33 -9.72
N ILE A 19 4.60 9.16 -10.19
CA ILE A 19 5.75 8.43 -9.63
C ILE A 19 6.54 7.74 -10.74
N ASP A 20 7.86 7.75 -10.61
CA ASP A 20 8.78 7.07 -11.52
C ASP A 20 8.79 5.55 -11.30
N PRO A 21 8.99 4.72 -12.34
CA PRO A 21 8.98 3.26 -12.21
C PRO A 21 9.94 2.65 -11.18
N GLY A 22 11.01 3.36 -10.80
CA GLY A 22 11.99 2.91 -9.80
C GLY A 22 11.63 3.26 -8.35
N GLN A 23 10.56 4.05 -8.14
CA GLN A 23 10.17 4.52 -6.82
C GLN A 23 9.10 3.62 -6.22
N ILE A 24 9.18 3.42 -4.91
CA ILE A 24 8.19 2.63 -4.17
C ILE A 24 6.92 3.45 -4.01
N TYR A 25 5.80 2.86 -4.43
CA TYR A 25 4.47 3.34 -4.10
C TYR A 25 3.67 2.24 -3.42
N ASN A 26 3.00 2.58 -2.33
CA ASN A 26 2.25 1.63 -1.51
C ASN A 26 0.89 2.21 -1.12
N ALA A 27 0.05 1.38 -0.49
CA ALA A 27 -1.30 1.76 -0.10
C ALA A 27 -1.32 2.97 0.86
N GLY A 28 -0.33 3.09 1.76
CA GLY A 28 -0.23 4.22 2.68
C GLY A 28 0.04 5.55 1.98
N LEU A 29 0.95 5.55 1.00
CA LEU A 29 1.21 6.71 0.15
C LEU A 29 -0.04 7.08 -0.67
N PHE A 30 -0.71 6.09 -1.25
CA PHE A 30 -1.97 6.31 -1.95
C PHE A 30 -3.04 6.96 -1.07
N VAL A 31 -3.27 6.47 0.15
CA VAL A 31 -4.25 7.06 1.08
C VAL A 31 -3.90 8.52 1.36
N LYS A 32 -2.63 8.81 1.65
CA LYS A 32 -2.15 10.17 1.93
C LYS A 32 -2.39 11.11 0.75
N ASP A 33 -2.11 10.69 -0.47
CA ASP A 33 -2.24 11.54 -1.65
C ASP A 33 -3.70 11.66 -2.12
N ALA A 34 -4.47 10.57 -2.10
CA ALA A 34 -5.89 10.57 -2.39
C ALA A 34 -6.66 11.48 -1.42
N ALA A 35 -6.38 11.42 -0.12
CA ALA A 35 -7.03 12.25 0.89
C ALA A 35 -6.87 13.76 0.62
N LYS A 36 -5.70 14.19 0.12
CA LYS A 36 -5.47 15.60 -0.26
C LYS A 36 -6.39 16.03 -1.40
N PHE A 37 -6.47 15.24 -2.47
CA PHE A 37 -7.32 15.56 -3.63
C PHE A 37 -8.81 15.50 -3.27
N ILE A 38 -9.22 14.51 -2.50
CA ILE A 38 -10.60 14.40 -1.99
C ILE A 38 -10.99 15.65 -1.21
N ALA A 39 -10.14 16.08 -0.26
CA ALA A 39 -10.41 17.29 0.52
C ALA A 39 -10.44 18.56 -0.35
N SER A 40 -9.58 18.66 -1.37
CA SER A 40 -9.61 19.78 -2.33
C SER A 40 -10.91 19.83 -3.13
N LEU A 41 -11.32 18.69 -3.70
CA LEU A 41 -12.53 18.59 -4.51
C LEU A 41 -13.79 18.86 -3.69
N GLN A 42 -13.85 18.37 -2.44
CA GLN A 42 -14.96 18.64 -1.53
C GLN A 42 -15.07 20.12 -1.19
N LYS A 43 -13.96 20.85 -1.01
CA LYS A 43 -13.97 22.31 -0.83
C LYS A 43 -14.53 23.05 -2.04
N GLU A 44 -14.42 22.47 -3.23
CA GLU A 44 -15.00 22.97 -4.47
C GLU A 44 -16.45 22.48 -4.71
N ASN A 45 -17.09 21.84 -3.73
CA ASN A 45 -18.41 21.21 -3.83
C ASN A 45 -18.51 20.14 -4.94
N LYS A 46 -17.38 19.49 -5.27
CA LYS A 46 -17.33 18.37 -6.21
C LYS A 46 -17.40 17.04 -5.46
N ILE A 47 -18.08 16.06 -6.05
CA ILE A 47 -18.12 14.68 -5.54
C ILE A 47 -16.94 13.91 -6.14
N PRO A 48 -15.97 13.44 -5.33
CA PRO A 48 -14.86 12.64 -5.83
C PRO A 48 -15.36 11.25 -6.28
N ILE A 49 -14.92 10.82 -7.46
CA ILE A 49 -15.17 9.46 -7.96
C ILE A 49 -13.84 8.70 -7.92
N ILE A 50 -13.81 7.60 -7.16
CA ILE A 50 -12.64 6.71 -7.11
C ILE A 50 -12.84 5.60 -8.13
N CYS A 51 -11.98 5.57 -9.15
CA CYS A 51 -11.98 4.56 -10.21
C CYS A 51 -10.66 3.79 -10.24
N GLY A 52 -10.71 2.46 -10.40
CA GLY A 52 -9.52 1.61 -10.43
C GLY A 52 -9.81 0.18 -9.98
N GLY A 53 -8.78 -0.67 -10.00
CA GLY A 53 -8.89 -2.11 -9.71
C GLY A 53 -8.12 -2.61 -8.49
N THR A 54 -7.38 -1.75 -7.79
CA THR A 54 -6.54 -2.20 -6.67
C THR A 54 -7.36 -2.24 -5.38
N GLY A 55 -8.01 -3.38 -5.12
CA GLY A 55 -8.91 -3.56 -3.96
C GLY A 55 -8.26 -3.16 -2.62
N LEU A 56 -6.97 -3.47 -2.43
CA LEU A 56 -6.23 -3.06 -1.23
C LEU A 56 -6.18 -1.54 -1.07
N TYR A 57 -6.00 -0.78 -2.15
CA TYR A 57 -5.87 0.68 -2.09
C TYR A 57 -7.22 1.34 -1.76
N VAL A 58 -8.29 0.86 -2.41
CA VAL A 58 -9.66 1.32 -2.10
C VAL A 58 -10.02 0.97 -0.66
N ARG A 59 -9.73 -0.26 -0.23
CA ARG A 59 -9.97 -0.69 1.15
C ARG A 59 -9.20 0.16 2.16
N SER A 60 -7.92 0.43 1.88
CA SER A 60 -7.07 1.28 2.74
C SER A 60 -7.60 2.71 2.84
N LEU A 61 -8.19 3.24 1.77
CA LEU A 61 -8.78 4.58 1.77
C LEU A 61 -10.09 4.63 2.59
N LEU A 62 -10.86 3.55 2.61
CA LEU A 62 -12.14 3.47 3.32
C LEU A 62 -12.00 3.07 4.79
N GLU A 63 -11.15 2.08 5.08
CA GLU A 63 -10.98 1.48 6.41
C GLU A 63 -9.75 2.01 7.16
N GLY A 64 -8.89 2.77 6.47
CA GLY A 64 -7.59 3.16 7.00
C GLY A 64 -6.53 2.05 6.88
N LEU A 65 -5.32 2.36 7.36
CA LEU A 65 -4.20 1.43 7.45
C LEU A 65 -3.69 1.39 8.88
N PHE A 66 -3.19 0.23 9.29
CA PHE A 66 -2.50 0.11 10.56
C PHE A 66 -1.26 1.02 10.56
N GLU A 67 -1.19 1.93 11.53
CA GLU A 67 -0.01 2.75 11.74
C GLU A 67 1.07 1.92 12.42
N HIS A 68 2.20 1.75 11.74
CA HIS A 68 3.37 1.09 12.30
C HIS A 68 4.53 2.09 12.41
N PRO A 69 5.41 1.97 13.42
CA PRO A 69 6.63 2.76 13.48
C PRO A 69 7.55 2.41 12.30
N PRO A 70 8.37 3.34 11.78
CA PRO A 70 9.28 3.06 10.67
C PRO A 70 10.07 1.77 10.93
N ILE A 71 9.98 0.81 10.01
CA ILE A 71 10.73 -0.43 10.11
C ILE A 71 12.11 -0.18 9.53
N ASP A 72 13.15 -0.40 10.33
CA ASP A 72 14.53 -0.31 9.88
C ASP A 72 14.77 -1.31 8.74
N SER A 73 15.34 -0.82 7.63
CA SER A 73 15.66 -1.65 6.47
C SER A 73 16.68 -2.73 6.81
N ALA A 74 17.56 -2.51 7.80
CA ALA A 74 18.52 -3.48 8.28
C ALA A 74 17.84 -4.75 8.82
N ILE A 75 16.68 -4.61 9.50
CA ILE A 75 15.90 -5.75 9.98
C ILE A 75 15.44 -6.61 8.80
N ARG A 76 14.94 -5.96 7.73
CA ARG A 76 14.48 -6.68 6.54
C ARG A 76 15.65 -7.39 5.82
N VAL A 77 16.85 -6.81 5.82
CA VAL A 77 18.05 -7.44 5.25
C VAL A 77 18.46 -8.66 6.07
N ALA A 78 18.53 -8.53 7.39
CA ALA A 78 18.88 -9.63 8.29
C ALA A 78 17.90 -10.80 8.18
N LEU A 79 16.59 -10.54 8.20
CA LEU A 79 15.55 -11.55 8.06
C LEU A 79 15.62 -12.29 6.70
N LYS A 80 16.00 -11.60 5.62
CA LYS A 80 16.20 -12.24 4.32
C LYS A 80 17.41 -13.17 4.33
N ALA A 81 18.53 -12.76 4.95
CA ALA A 81 19.70 -13.62 5.08
C ALA A 81 19.40 -14.87 5.94
N GLU A 82 18.63 -14.71 7.02
CA GLU A 82 18.14 -15.84 7.82
C GLU A 82 17.22 -16.76 7.00
N LEU A 83 16.31 -16.20 6.19
CA LEU A 83 15.45 -16.99 5.30
C LEU A 83 16.26 -17.83 4.31
N GLU A 84 17.29 -17.24 3.70
CA GLU A 84 18.15 -17.93 2.73
C GLU A 84 18.99 -19.04 3.36
N SER A 85 19.40 -18.88 4.63
CA SER A 85 20.28 -19.82 5.31
C SER A 85 19.54 -20.91 6.10
N LEU A 86 18.42 -20.57 6.73
CA LEU A 86 17.70 -21.43 7.68
C LEU A 86 16.33 -21.89 7.15
N GLY A 87 15.82 -21.25 6.09
CA GLY A 87 14.50 -21.52 5.54
C GLY A 87 13.36 -20.85 6.32
N VAL A 88 12.16 -20.88 5.71
CA VAL A 88 10.99 -20.18 6.23
C VAL A 88 10.46 -20.76 7.53
N SER A 89 10.60 -22.08 7.73
CA SER A 89 10.13 -22.79 8.92
C SER A 89 10.69 -22.22 10.21
N VAL A 90 11.98 -21.86 10.23
CA VAL A 90 12.63 -21.31 11.42
C VAL A 90 12.08 -19.92 11.74
N LEU A 91 11.83 -19.10 10.72
CA LEU A 91 11.23 -17.78 10.89
C LEU A 91 9.77 -17.88 11.37
N TYR A 92 9.00 -18.83 10.83
CA TYR A 92 7.62 -19.07 11.23
C TYR A 92 7.52 -19.60 12.67
N GLN A 93 8.42 -20.51 13.09
CA GLN A 93 8.51 -20.95 14.48
C GLN A 93 8.83 -19.79 15.43
N ARG A 94 9.75 -18.90 15.04
CA ARG A 94 10.04 -17.69 15.83
C ARG A 94 8.82 -16.78 15.94
N LEU A 95 8.05 -16.60 14.85
CA LEU A 95 6.79 -15.87 14.89
C LEU A 95 5.79 -16.55 15.83
N GLN A 96 5.61 -17.86 15.74
CA GLN A 96 4.68 -18.61 16.58
C GLN A 96 5.00 -18.51 18.08
N ALA A 97 6.29 -18.44 18.44
CA ALA A 97 6.72 -18.26 19.81
C ALA A 97 6.44 -16.86 20.37
N ILE A 98 6.39 -15.84 19.51
CA ILE A 98 6.20 -14.43 19.90
C ILE A 98 4.72 -14.03 19.82
N ASP A 99 4.06 -14.34 18.71
CA ASP A 99 2.66 -14.02 18.42
C ASP A 99 1.95 -15.22 17.78
N PRO A 100 1.51 -16.18 18.59
CA PRO A 100 0.87 -17.41 18.10
C PRO A 100 -0.48 -17.13 17.43
N ASP A 101 -1.18 -16.07 17.78
CA ASP A 101 -2.48 -15.74 17.20
C ASP A 101 -2.34 -15.11 15.82
N PHE A 102 -1.33 -14.25 15.62
CA PHE A 102 -0.99 -13.77 14.28
C PHE A 102 -0.41 -14.87 13.40
N ALA A 103 0.43 -15.76 13.95
CA ALA A 103 0.99 -16.89 13.20
C ALA A 103 -0.11 -17.74 12.55
N LYS A 104 -1.20 -18.04 13.26
CA LYS A 104 -2.36 -18.80 12.72
C LYS A 104 -3.05 -18.14 11.52
N ARG A 105 -2.86 -16.83 11.32
CA ARG A 105 -3.52 -16.06 10.24
C ARG A 105 -2.71 -16.05 8.95
N ILE A 106 -1.46 -16.52 8.96
CA ILE A 106 -0.58 -16.56 7.80
C ILE A 106 -0.01 -17.97 7.61
N SER A 107 0.27 -18.36 6.38
CA SER A 107 0.88 -19.65 6.08
C SER A 107 2.40 -19.59 6.20
N GLU A 108 2.99 -20.71 6.58
CA GLU A 108 4.43 -20.98 6.41
C GLU A 108 4.84 -20.99 4.93
#